data_AF-A0A2N9HLI4-F1
#
_entry.id   AF-A0A2N9HLI4-F1
#
_cell.length_a   1.000
_cell.length_b   1.000
_cell.length_c   1.000
_cell.angle_alpha   90.00
_cell.angle_beta   90.00
_cell.angle_gamma   90.00
#
_symmetry.space_group_name_H-M   'P 1'
#
loop_
_entity.id
_entity.type
_entity.pdbx_description
1 polymer ?
#
loop_
_entity_poly.entity_id
_entity_poly.type
_entity_poly.pdbx_seq_one_letter_code
_entity_poly.pdbx_strand_id
1 'polypeptide(L)'
;MKIEIAGLGGYGAAPYCGTGCFHRRECLCGKVYSKDYRGEWNIEAKKNANKTVNELEEASKVLANCSYEKDTQWGKKMGLIYGCPTEDNISGLAIQCRGWKSLFYNPDRNGILGCCSNYLRSSSYSTQEVVGRLVSDIFLQVNSLWFLPFAYVFVARNACSIAEAFSCGDTLKAWWNWQRMWVIRRTTSFFFGFIDTISGKLGLSETKFVVTPKVVTEDVLKRYEQEVMEFGSSTIMITIIATLALLNLFSLIGGMKKIVMELEFKALDQLIVQVILDLLLVMINIPIYQALFIRNDKGRIPSSVLFKSIVLASLACLMPII
;
A
#
# COMPACT_ATOMS: atom_id res chain seq x y z
N MET A 1 27.68 -1.66 2.24
CA MET A 1 27.24 -1.84 0.82
C MET A 1 26.63 -3.23 0.57
N LYS A 2 25.31 -3.31 0.36
CA LYS A 2 24.61 -4.55 -0.03
C LYS A 2 23.95 -4.36 -1.41
N ILE A 3 24.22 -5.26 -2.34
CA ILE A 3 23.57 -5.32 -3.66
C ILE A 3 22.70 -6.58 -3.64
N GLU A 4 21.40 -6.40 -3.79
CA GLU A 4 20.45 -7.51 -3.85
C GLU A 4 19.99 -7.70 -5.30
N ILE A 5 20.29 -8.88 -5.83
CA ILE A 5 19.93 -9.29 -7.18
C ILE A 5 18.55 -9.97 -7.18
N ALA A 6 18.21 -10.65 -6.09
CA ALA A 6 16.91 -11.31 -5.92
C ALA A 6 15.87 -10.31 -5.40
N GLY A 7 14.86 -9.99 -6.22
CA GLY A 7 13.67 -9.30 -5.73
C GLY A 7 12.76 -10.26 -4.95
N LEU A 8 11.97 -9.71 -4.02
CA LEU A 8 10.95 -10.44 -3.22
C LEU A 8 9.92 -11.24 -4.05
N GLY A 9 9.85 -11.06 -5.36
CA GLY A 9 8.84 -11.67 -6.25
C GLY A 9 9.25 -12.97 -6.95
N GLY A 10 10.40 -13.58 -6.64
CA GLY A 10 10.80 -14.87 -7.25
C GLY A 10 11.32 -14.82 -8.70
N TYR A 11 11.21 -13.68 -9.39
CA TYR A 11 11.67 -13.50 -10.79
C TYR A 11 13.17 -13.14 -10.94
N GLY A 12 13.95 -13.20 -9.85
CA GLY A 12 15.40 -12.96 -9.91
C GLY A 12 15.82 -11.54 -10.32
N ALA A 13 14.92 -10.55 -10.17
CA ALA A 13 15.18 -9.13 -10.39
C ALA A 13 14.32 -8.27 -9.42
N ALA A 14 14.84 -7.10 -9.03
CA ALA A 14 14.12 -6.17 -8.17
C ALA A 14 12.99 -5.43 -8.94
N PRO A 15 11.87 -5.03 -8.32
CA PRO A 15 10.85 -4.22 -9.00
C PRO A 15 11.45 -2.93 -9.58
N TYR A 16 11.20 -2.65 -10.86
CA TYR A 16 11.62 -1.41 -11.53
C TYR A 16 10.45 -0.44 -11.62
N CYS A 17 10.05 0.15 -10.50
CA CYS A 17 8.90 1.06 -10.40
C CYS A 17 9.13 2.13 -9.32
N GLY A 18 8.35 3.22 -9.37
CA GLY A 18 8.44 4.32 -8.41
C GLY A 18 9.63 5.26 -8.63
N THR A 19 9.98 6.01 -7.59
CA THR A 19 11.04 7.02 -7.62
C THR A 19 12.41 6.39 -7.35
N GLY A 20 13.44 6.79 -8.11
CA GLY A 20 14.82 6.31 -7.91
C GLY A 20 15.24 5.16 -8.82
N CYS A 21 14.40 4.80 -9.78
CA CYS A 21 14.78 3.90 -10.86
C CYS A 21 15.62 4.65 -11.90
N PHE A 22 16.83 4.16 -12.19
CA PHE A 22 17.70 4.75 -13.21
C PHE A 22 18.26 3.69 -14.16
N HIS A 23 18.35 4.06 -15.44
CA HIS A 23 19.10 3.30 -16.42
C HIS A 23 20.56 3.75 -16.39
N ARG A 24 21.48 2.82 -16.20
CA ARG A 24 22.88 3.06 -16.44
C ARG A 24 23.08 3.24 -17.95
N ARG A 25 23.54 4.43 -18.37
CA ARG A 25 23.72 4.80 -19.79
C ARG A 25 24.53 3.75 -20.57
N GLU A 26 25.55 3.19 -19.96
CA GLU A 26 26.43 2.18 -20.57
C GLU A 26 25.70 0.86 -20.87
N CYS A 27 24.68 0.51 -20.08
CA CYS A 27 23.85 -0.67 -20.35
C CYS A 27 23.00 -0.49 -21.61
N LEU A 28 22.62 0.76 -21.96
CA LEU A 28 21.95 1.05 -23.23
C LEU A 28 22.87 0.77 -24.44
N CYS A 29 24.18 0.77 -24.23
CA CYS A 29 25.19 0.42 -25.24
C CYS A 29 25.59 -1.07 -25.17
N GLY A 30 24.84 -1.92 -24.46
CA GLY A 30 25.10 -3.35 -24.35
C GLY A 30 26.22 -3.72 -23.36
N LYS A 31 26.75 -2.78 -22.57
CA LYS A 31 27.74 -3.12 -21.53
C LYS A 31 27.07 -3.81 -20.35
N VAL A 32 27.64 -4.93 -19.92
CA VAL A 32 27.20 -5.67 -18.72
C VAL A 32 27.84 -5.07 -17.47
N TYR A 33 27.10 -5.04 -16.37
CA TYR A 33 27.62 -4.60 -15.08
C TYR A 33 28.73 -5.54 -14.57
N SER A 34 29.85 -4.96 -14.13
CA SER A 34 30.93 -5.65 -13.42
C SER A 34 31.20 -4.93 -12.09
N LYS A 35 31.44 -5.68 -11.01
CA LYS A 35 31.73 -5.14 -9.67
C LYS A 35 33.04 -4.36 -9.62
N ASP A 36 34.02 -4.75 -10.44
CA ASP A 36 35.34 -4.13 -10.49
C ASP A 36 35.38 -2.90 -11.42
N TYR A 37 34.25 -2.56 -12.02
CA TYR A 37 34.17 -1.41 -12.91
C TYR A 37 34.28 -0.11 -12.11
N ARG A 38 35.43 0.54 -12.22
CA ARG A 38 35.53 1.97 -11.93
C ARG A 38 35.02 2.72 -13.14
N GLY A 39 34.00 3.57 -12.92
CA GLY A 39 33.46 4.45 -13.94
C GLY A 39 34.59 5.16 -14.67
N GLU A 40 34.77 4.85 -15.96
CA GLU A 40 35.50 5.72 -16.86
C GLU A 40 34.64 6.95 -17.05
N TRP A 41 34.75 7.89 -16.10
CA TRP A 41 34.31 9.26 -16.32
C TRP A 41 35.26 9.82 -17.37
N ASN A 42 34.95 9.55 -18.63
CA ASN A 42 35.58 10.28 -19.73
C ASN A 42 35.02 11.70 -19.62
N ILE A 43 35.64 12.52 -18.77
CA ILE A 43 35.32 13.95 -18.56
C ILE A 43 35.65 14.72 -19.83
N GLU A 44 36.60 14.22 -20.61
CA GLU A 44 36.54 14.33 -22.07
C GLU A 44 35.35 13.52 -22.54
N ALA A 45 34.14 14.10 -22.40
CA ALA A 45 33.06 13.75 -23.30
C ALA A 45 33.72 13.60 -24.67
N LYS A 46 33.54 12.46 -25.34
CA LYS A 46 33.77 12.39 -26.78
C LYS A 46 33.00 13.59 -27.34
N LYS A 47 33.69 14.73 -27.51
CA LYS A 47 33.15 15.90 -28.17
C LYS A 47 32.68 15.29 -29.45
N ASN A 48 31.37 15.32 -29.72
CA ASN A 48 30.91 15.17 -31.07
C ASN A 48 31.68 16.26 -31.82
N ALA A 49 32.79 15.88 -32.44
CA ALA A 49 33.95 16.77 -32.56
C ALA A 49 33.71 17.96 -33.49
N ASN A 50 32.53 18.08 -34.08
CA ASN A 50 32.21 19.06 -35.10
C ASN A 50 30.84 19.75 -34.92
N LYS A 51 30.14 19.61 -33.77
CA LYS A 51 28.82 20.25 -33.59
C LYS A 51 28.85 21.43 -32.63
N THR A 52 28.36 22.57 -33.09
CA THR A 52 28.27 23.81 -32.29
C THR A 52 27.15 23.68 -31.25
N VAL A 53 27.26 24.38 -30.11
CA VAL A 53 26.19 24.40 -29.09
C VAL A 53 24.84 24.80 -29.70
N ASN A 54 24.83 25.78 -30.61
CA ASN A 54 23.63 26.21 -31.32
C ASN A 54 23.01 25.08 -32.16
N GLU A 55 23.81 24.23 -32.79
CA GLU A 55 23.31 23.09 -33.58
C GLU A 55 22.70 22.00 -32.69
N LEU A 56 23.27 21.78 -31.51
CA LEU A 56 22.72 20.85 -30.51
C LEU A 56 21.41 21.39 -29.92
N GLU A 57 21.34 22.70 -29.68
CA GLU A 57 20.13 23.37 -29.24
C GLU A 57 19.01 23.22 -30.29
N GLU A 58 19.28 23.53 -31.55
CA GLU A 58 18.32 23.38 -32.65
C GLU A 58 17.86 21.92 -32.83
N ALA A 59 18.78 20.96 -32.72
CA ALA A 59 18.41 19.55 -32.73
C ALA A 59 17.54 19.14 -31.52
N SER A 60 17.80 19.71 -30.34
CA SER A 60 17.00 19.42 -29.14
C SER A 60 15.58 19.99 -29.23
N LYS A 61 15.39 21.15 -29.88
CA LYS A 61 14.07 21.76 -30.10
C LYS A 61 13.13 20.86 -30.89
N VAL A 62 13.68 20.10 -31.86
CA VAL A 62 12.90 19.11 -32.63
C VAL A 62 12.41 17.95 -31.74
N LEU A 63 13.25 17.47 -30.82
CA LEU A 63 12.89 16.39 -29.90
C LEU A 63 11.90 16.83 -28.81
N ALA A 64 11.98 18.09 -28.38
CA ALA A 64 11.09 18.69 -27.38
C ALA A 64 9.77 19.23 -27.97
N ASN A 65 9.53 19.01 -29.26
CA ASN A 65 8.33 19.50 -29.94
C ASN A 65 7.09 18.69 -29.50
N CYS A 66 5.94 19.36 -29.35
CA CYS A 66 4.68 18.72 -28.98
C CYS A 66 4.19 17.69 -30.02
N SER A 67 4.63 17.82 -31.27
CA SER A 67 4.33 16.86 -32.34
C SER A 67 5.31 15.70 -32.41
N TYR A 68 6.40 15.70 -31.64
CA TYR A 68 7.46 14.69 -31.74
C TYR A 68 6.93 13.28 -31.48
N GLU A 69 6.01 13.13 -30.54
CA GLU A 69 5.44 11.82 -30.20
C GLU A 69 4.40 11.35 -31.22
N LYS A 70 3.88 12.24 -32.06
CA LYS A 70 2.86 11.92 -33.06
C LYS A 70 3.40 10.91 -34.06
N ASP A 71 2.63 9.84 -34.30
CA ASP A 71 2.98 8.73 -35.19
C ASP A 71 4.25 7.94 -34.82
N THR A 72 4.83 8.19 -33.65
CA THR A 72 5.97 7.42 -33.13
C THR A 72 5.53 6.28 -32.22
N GLN A 73 6.52 5.49 -31.79
CA GLN A 73 6.35 4.44 -30.77
C GLN A 73 6.62 4.93 -29.33
N TRP A 74 6.99 6.21 -29.15
CA TRP A 74 7.10 6.83 -27.83
C TRP A 74 5.74 6.81 -27.13
N GLY A 75 5.73 6.50 -25.83
CA GLY A 75 4.50 6.33 -25.08
C GLY A 75 3.79 4.99 -25.29
N LYS A 76 4.05 4.29 -26.40
CA LYS A 76 3.40 3.00 -26.74
C LYS A 76 4.28 1.80 -26.40
N LYS A 77 5.51 1.82 -26.89
CA LYS A 77 6.51 0.75 -26.69
C LYS A 77 7.86 1.30 -26.22
N MET A 78 8.13 2.59 -26.42
CA MET A 78 9.40 3.22 -26.06
C MET A 78 9.17 4.31 -25.01
N GLY A 79 10.14 4.48 -24.11
CA GLY A 79 10.03 5.41 -23.00
C GLY A 79 9.09 4.91 -21.91
N LEU A 80 8.45 5.85 -21.23
CA LEU A 80 7.36 5.59 -20.29
C LEU A 80 6.11 5.19 -21.08
N ILE A 81 5.47 4.09 -20.71
CA ILE A 81 4.27 3.58 -21.38
C ILE A 81 3.05 4.34 -20.84
N TYR A 82 2.38 5.06 -21.72
CA TYR A 82 1.23 5.91 -21.38
C TYR A 82 -0.07 5.12 -21.32
N GLY A 83 -1.08 5.73 -20.69
CA GLY A 83 -2.47 5.24 -20.73
C GLY A 83 -2.85 4.35 -19.55
N CYS A 84 -2.06 4.34 -18.49
CA CYS A 84 -2.39 3.71 -17.22
C CYS A 84 -2.04 4.64 -16.07
N PRO A 85 -2.82 4.77 -14.99
CA PRO A 85 -2.42 5.56 -13.83
C PRO A 85 -1.10 5.10 -13.17
N THR A 86 -0.72 3.83 -13.36
CA THR A 86 0.53 3.23 -12.87
C THR A 86 1.50 2.93 -14.02
N GLU A 87 1.81 3.96 -14.81
CA GLU A 87 2.71 3.90 -15.98
C GLU A 87 4.09 3.33 -15.62
N ASP A 88 4.59 3.67 -14.43
CA ASP A 88 5.88 3.22 -13.91
C ASP A 88 5.96 1.69 -13.76
N ASN A 89 4.90 1.08 -13.21
CA ASN A 89 4.80 -0.35 -13.01
C ASN A 89 4.72 -1.09 -14.34
N ILE A 90 3.88 -0.62 -15.27
CA ILE A 90 3.74 -1.23 -16.61
C ILE A 90 5.03 -1.08 -17.41
N SER A 91 5.66 0.09 -17.36
CA SER A 91 6.93 0.34 -18.03
C SER A 91 8.04 -0.54 -17.48
N GLY A 92 8.14 -0.66 -16.15
CA GLY A 92 9.09 -1.56 -15.48
C GLY A 92 8.91 -3.02 -15.88
N LEU A 93 7.67 -3.50 -15.87
CA LEU A 93 7.33 -4.85 -16.30
C LEU A 93 7.70 -5.07 -17.77
N ALA A 94 7.37 -4.12 -18.65
CA ALA A 94 7.70 -4.22 -20.07
C ALA A 94 9.21 -4.25 -20.33
N ILE A 95 10.00 -3.50 -19.55
CA ILE A 95 11.47 -3.53 -19.59
C ILE A 95 11.98 -4.93 -19.17
N GLN A 96 11.46 -5.48 -18.07
CA GLN A 96 11.84 -6.81 -17.60
C GLN A 96 11.44 -7.92 -18.58
N CYS A 97 10.25 -7.84 -19.18
CA CYS A 97 9.80 -8.77 -20.22
C CYS A 97 10.68 -8.74 -21.48
N ARG A 98 11.43 -7.67 -21.72
CA ARG A 98 12.44 -7.57 -22.79
C ARG A 98 13.80 -8.17 -22.41
N GLY A 99 13.90 -8.82 -21.24
CA GLY A 99 15.11 -9.48 -20.77
C GLY A 99 16.03 -8.60 -19.93
N TRP A 100 15.65 -7.36 -19.62
CA TRP A 100 16.42 -6.52 -18.72
C TRP A 100 16.32 -7.00 -17.28
N LYS A 101 17.45 -6.97 -16.56
CA LYS A 101 17.52 -7.31 -15.13
C LYS A 101 17.82 -6.05 -14.32
N SER A 102 16.93 -5.74 -13.41
CA SER A 102 17.05 -4.66 -12.43
C SER A 102 17.77 -5.16 -11.17
N LEU A 103 18.52 -4.25 -10.54
CA LEU A 103 19.30 -4.50 -9.33
C LEU A 103 18.82 -3.54 -8.24
N PHE A 104 18.69 -4.02 -7.01
CA PHE A 104 18.43 -3.16 -5.86
C PHE A 104 19.75 -2.78 -5.20
N TYR A 105 19.98 -1.48 -5.08
CA TYR A 105 21.19 -0.93 -4.47
C TYR A 105 20.83 -0.19 -3.19
N ASN A 106 21.31 -0.68 -2.05
CA ASN A 106 21.12 -0.06 -0.75
C ASN A 106 22.46 0.50 -0.21
N PRO A 107 22.77 1.79 -0.46
CA PRO A 107 23.96 2.44 0.07
C PRO A 107 23.85 2.68 1.58
N ASP A 108 24.99 2.70 2.28
CA ASP A 108 25.02 2.95 3.73
C ASP A 108 24.53 4.37 4.10
N ARG A 109 24.63 5.32 3.15
CA ARG A 109 23.96 6.62 3.20
C ARG A 109 22.82 6.64 2.19
N ASN A 110 21.59 6.91 2.64
CA ASN A 110 20.42 7.00 1.77
C ASN A 110 20.69 7.94 0.58
N GLY A 111 20.66 7.38 -0.63
CA GLY A 111 20.98 8.12 -1.85
C GLY A 111 19.86 9.06 -2.31
N ILE A 112 18.61 8.68 -2.04
CA ILE A 112 17.42 9.48 -2.33
C ILE A 112 16.56 9.51 -1.08
N LEU A 113 16.29 10.71 -0.56
CA LEU A 113 15.30 10.93 0.48
C LEU A 113 14.10 11.63 -0.15
N GLY A 114 12.90 11.15 0.15
CA GLY A 114 11.65 11.77 -0.28
C GLY A 114 10.74 12.03 0.92
N CYS A 115 9.90 13.06 0.81
CA CYS A 115 8.81 13.26 1.76
C CYS A 115 7.67 12.28 1.43
N CYS A 116 7.36 11.37 2.35
CA CYS A 116 6.15 10.57 2.29
C CYS A 116 4.94 11.40 2.73
N SER A 117 3.80 11.15 2.12
CA SER A 117 2.55 11.75 2.58
C SER A 117 1.99 10.93 3.74
N ASN A 118 1.69 11.61 4.85
CA ASN A 118 1.29 10.97 6.11
C ASN A 118 -0.23 10.78 6.23
N TYR A 119 -0.99 11.19 5.22
CA TYR A 119 -2.43 11.00 5.16
C TYR A 119 -2.77 9.59 4.68
N LEU A 120 -3.71 8.92 5.34
CA LEU A 120 -4.25 7.63 4.88
C LEU A 120 -4.77 7.66 3.42
N ARG A 121 -5.07 8.86 2.90
CA ARG A 121 -5.48 9.10 1.52
C ARG A 121 -4.40 8.79 0.47
N SER A 122 -3.12 8.90 0.79
CA SER A 122 -2.02 8.85 -0.20
C SER A 122 -1.34 7.48 -0.32
N SER A 123 -1.54 6.56 0.63
CA SER A 123 -0.94 5.21 0.62
C SER A 123 -1.78 4.19 -0.15
N SER A 124 -2.11 4.52 -1.39
CA SER A 124 -2.79 3.60 -2.31
C SER A 124 -1.93 3.45 -3.54
N TYR A 125 -1.07 2.43 -3.62
CA TYR A 125 -0.79 1.63 -4.83
C TYR A 125 0.05 0.38 -4.48
N SER A 126 -0.15 -0.65 -5.31
CA SER A 126 0.52 -1.95 -5.51
C SER A 126 0.50 -3.06 -4.43
N THR A 127 0.14 -4.25 -4.96
CA THR A 127 0.47 -5.65 -4.59
C THR A 127 -0.47 -6.46 -3.67
N GLN A 128 -0.52 -7.78 -3.94
CA GLN A 128 -1.70 -8.65 -4.11
C GLN A 128 -2.17 -9.50 -2.89
N GLU A 129 -3.44 -9.93 -3.02
CA GLU A 129 -4.12 -11.22 -2.80
C GLU A 129 -4.22 -12.01 -1.46
N VAL A 130 -5.40 -12.67 -1.39
CA VAL A 130 -5.98 -13.69 -0.50
C VAL A 130 -5.87 -13.50 1.01
N VAL A 131 -6.94 -12.98 1.63
CA VAL A 131 -7.44 -13.39 2.98
C VAL A 131 -8.94 -13.11 3.14
N GLY A 132 -9.47 -12.10 2.45
CA GLY A 132 -10.80 -11.55 2.76
C GLY A 132 -12.00 -12.45 2.44
N ARG A 133 -11.83 -13.57 1.73
CA ARG A 133 -12.94 -14.47 1.33
C ARG A 133 -13.05 -15.77 2.15
N LEU A 134 -12.27 -15.91 3.22
CA LEU A 134 -12.31 -17.12 4.06
C LEU A 134 -13.03 -16.93 5.40
N VAL A 135 -13.51 -15.74 5.73
CA VAL A 135 -13.97 -15.44 7.10
C VAL A 135 -15.47 -15.23 7.23
N SER A 136 -16.25 -15.07 6.15
CA SER A 136 -17.69 -14.79 6.32
C SER A 136 -18.59 -16.03 6.43
N ASP A 137 -18.25 -17.20 5.90
CA ASP A 137 -19.23 -18.31 5.82
C ASP A 137 -18.71 -19.72 6.14
N ILE A 138 -17.43 -19.88 6.51
CA ILE A 138 -16.93 -21.19 6.96
C ILE A 138 -17.05 -21.26 8.47
N PHE A 139 -18.25 -21.63 8.93
CA PHE A 139 -18.53 -22.05 10.30
C PHE A 139 -17.60 -23.22 10.67
N LEU A 140 -16.41 -22.92 11.17
CA LEU A 140 -15.54 -23.91 11.77
C LEU A 140 -16.00 -24.14 13.20
N GLN A 141 -16.75 -25.22 13.42
CA GLN A 141 -16.88 -25.79 14.74
C GLN A 141 -15.47 -26.05 15.28
N VAL A 142 -15.14 -25.42 16.41
CA VAL A 142 -13.81 -25.49 17.05
C VAL A 142 -13.44 -26.92 17.43
N ASN A 143 -14.46 -27.78 17.62
CA ASN A 143 -14.32 -29.21 17.93
C ASN A 143 -14.04 -30.10 16.71
N SER A 144 -14.00 -29.53 15.50
CA SER A 144 -13.66 -30.29 14.30
C SER A 144 -12.15 -30.35 14.11
N LEU A 145 -11.64 -31.55 13.80
CA LEU A 145 -10.23 -31.76 13.46
C LEU A 145 -9.77 -30.88 12.27
N TRP A 146 -10.72 -30.47 11.42
CA TRP A 146 -10.49 -29.56 10.30
C TRP A 146 -10.15 -28.13 10.72
N PHE A 147 -10.34 -27.74 11.98
CA PHE A 147 -9.88 -26.46 12.50
C PHE A 147 -8.35 -26.35 12.57
N LEU A 148 -7.67 -27.47 12.81
CA LEU A 148 -6.22 -27.48 13.00
C LEU A 148 -5.44 -26.97 11.77
N PRO A 149 -5.75 -27.36 10.52
CA PRO A 149 -5.13 -26.77 9.34
C PRO A 149 -5.28 -25.24 9.24
N PHE A 150 -6.47 -24.70 9.51
CA PHE A 150 -6.70 -23.25 9.44
C PHE A 150 -5.96 -22.50 10.54
N ALA A 151 -6.02 -23.02 11.77
CA ALA A 151 -5.27 -22.47 12.91
C ALA A 151 -3.75 -22.52 12.65
N TYR A 152 -3.26 -23.64 12.11
CA TYR A 152 -1.85 -23.79 11.74
C TYR A 152 -1.44 -22.78 10.68
N VAL A 153 -2.18 -22.66 9.57
CA VAL A 153 -1.85 -21.69 8.51
C VAL A 153 -1.90 -20.26 9.03
N PHE A 154 -2.89 -19.93 9.87
CA PHE A 154 -3.00 -18.60 10.47
C PHE A 154 -1.79 -18.30 11.37
N VAL A 155 -1.45 -19.20 12.29
CA VAL A 155 -0.31 -19.01 13.21
C VAL A 155 1.01 -18.99 12.46
N ALA A 156 1.25 -19.96 11.57
CA ALA A 156 2.48 -20.07 10.79
C ALA A 156 2.71 -18.82 9.94
N ARG A 157 1.69 -18.32 9.25
CA ARG A 157 1.82 -17.11 8.44
C ARG A 157 2.16 -15.87 9.27
N ASN A 158 1.50 -15.68 10.41
CA ASN A 158 1.80 -14.54 11.28
C ASN A 158 3.20 -14.67 11.89
N ALA A 159 3.60 -15.87 12.31
CA ALA A 159 4.94 -16.12 12.84
C ALA A 159 6.03 -15.86 11.79
N CYS A 160 5.86 -16.37 10.56
CA CYS A 160 6.77 -16.10 9.45
C CYS A 160 6.84 -14.61 9.13
N SER A 161 5.70 -13.91 9.06
CA SER A 161 5.66 -12.47 8.77
C SER A 161 6.37 -11.63 9.84
N ILE A 162 6.25 -12.00 11.13
CA ILE A 162 6.97 -11.35 12.22
C ILE A 162 8.48 -11.64 12.12
N ALA A 163 8.86 -12.89 11.82
CA ALA A 163 10.25 -13.27 11.65
C ALA A 163 10.91 -12.54 10.47
N GLU A 164 10.19 -12.37 9.36
CA GLU A 164 10.62 -11.57 8.21
C GLU A 164 10.79 -10.09 8.59
N ALA A 165 9.82 -9.50 9.30
CA ALA A 165 9.91 -8.11 9.74
C ALA A 165 11.17 -7.87 10.61
N PHE A 166 11.43 -8.76 11.58
CA PHE A 166 12.65 -8.66 12.39
C PHE A 166 13.92 -8.89 11.57
N SER A 167 13.89 -9.79 10.58
CA SER A 167 15.03 -10.02 9.68
C SER A 167 15.34 -8.80 8.81
N CYS A 168 14.31 -8.02 8.46
CA CYS A 168 14.42 -6.75 7.75
C CYS A 168 14.82 -5.57 8.64
N GLY A 169 14.89 -5.76 9.97
CA GLY A 169 15.20 -4.70 10.94
C GLY A 169 14.00 -3.84 11.37
N ASP A 170 12.78 -4.28 11.08
CA ASP A 170 11.56 -3.58 11.49
C ASP A 170 11.21 -3.84 12.96
N THR A 171 10.47 -2.89 13.56
CA THR A 171 9.95 -3.03 14.91
C THR A 171 8.63 -3.82 14.93
N LEU A 172 8.29 -4.45 16.05
CA LEU A 172 6.98 -5.12 16.20
C LEU A 172 5.81 -4.12 16.10
N LYS A 173 6.03 -2.87 16.51
CA LYS A 173 5.06 -1.78 16.35
C LYS A 173 4.87 -1.42 14.87
N ALA A 174 5.94 -1.38 14.08
CA ALA A 174 5.87 -1.22 12.63
C ALA A 174 5.13 -2.38 11.96
N TRP A 175 5.41 -3.63 12.36
CA TRP A 175 4.67 -4.82 11.86
C TRP A 175 3.17 -4.73 12.17
N TRP A 176 2.80 -4.35 13.40
CA TRP A 176 1.40 -4.19 13.78
C TRP A 176 0.72 -3.06 13.00
N ASN A 177 1.42 -1.94 12.78
CA ASN A 177 0.95 -0.84 11.94
C ASN A 177 0.76 -1.30 10.49
N TRP A 178 1.62 -2.18 9.98
CA TRP A 178 1.49 -2.76 8.64
C TRP A 178 0.25 -3.63 8.49
N GLN A 179 -0.03 -4.52 9.46
CA GLN A 179 -1.27 -5.30 9.49
C GLN A 179 -2.51 -4.41 9.46
N ARG A 180 -2.50 -3.32 10.25
CA ARG A 180 -3.59 -2.35 10.26
C ARG A 180 -3.76 -1.65 8.92
N MET A 181 -2.67 -1.15 8.34
CA MET A 181 -2.72 -0.47 7.03
C MET A 181 -3.25 -1.39 5.95
N TRP A 182 -2.92 -2.67 6.02
CA TRP A 182 -3.44 -3.66 5.08
C TRP A 182 -4.96 -3.87 5.22
N VAL A 183 -5.49 -3.94 6.45
CA VAL A 183 -6.96 -4.00 6.68
C VAL A 183 -7.65 -2.75 6.15
N ILE A 184 -7.11 -1.56 6.46
CA ILE A 184 -7.66 -0.27 6.02
C ILE A 184 -7.66 -0.16 4.49
N ARG A 185 -6.55 -0.50 3.82
CA ARG A 185 -6.45 -0.44 2.35
C ARG A 185 -7.45 -1.38 1.68
N ARG A 186 -7.65 -2.57 2.24
CA ARG A 186 -8.61 -3.53 1.69
C ARG A 186 -10.05 -3.03 1.73
N THR A 187 -10.49 -2.48 2.86
CA THR A 187 -11.89 -2.06 3.03
C THR A 187 -12.21 -0.74 2.33
N THR A 188 -11.17 0.04 1.99
CA THR A 188 -11.34 1.34 1.34
C THR A 188 -10.77 1.36 -0.07
N SER A 189 -9.47 1.62 -0.23
CA SER A 189 -8.87 1.92 -1.53
C SER A 189 -8.97 0.78 -2.53
N PHE A 190 -8.85 -0.48 -2.10
CA PHE A 190 -8.98 -1.62 -3.02
C PHE A 190 -10.43 -1.83 -3.47
N PHE A 191 -11.38 -1.68 -2.56
CA PHE A 191 -12.80 -1.79 -2.90
C PHE A 191 -13.23 -0.71 -3.90
N PHE A 192 -12.90 0.56 -3.62
CA PHE A 192 -13.20 1.66 -4.53
C PHE A 192 -12.42 1.56 -5.85
N GLY A 193 -11.14 1.16 -5.81
CA GLY A 193 -10.34 0.95 -7.01
C GLY A 193 -10.88 -0.16 -7.91
N PHE A 194 -11.43 -1.23 -7.32
CA PHE A 194 -12.10 -2.29 -8.07
C PHE A 194 -13.38 -1.81 -8.76
N ILE A 195 -14.23 -1.07 -8.03
CA ILE A 195 -15.45 -0.48 -8.59
C ILE A 195 -15.10 0.49 -9.72
N ASP A 196 -14.12 1.36 -9.50
CA ASP A 196 -13.68 2.34 -10.49
C ASP A 196 -13.10 1.67 -11.75
N THR A 197 -12.31 0.60 -11.58
CA THR A 197 -11.79 -0.19 -12.70
C THR A 197 -12.90 -0.82 -13.53
N ILE A 198 -13.91 -1.42 -12.88
CA ILE A 198 -15.08 -2.00 -13.58
C ILE A 198 -15.86 -0.89 -14.30
N SER A 199 -16.11 0.22 -13.61
CA SER A 199 -16.86 1.36 -14.14
C SER A 199 -16.14 1.97 -15.36
N GLY A 200 -14.81 2.08 -15.31
CA GLY A 200 -13.98 2.49 -16.43
C GLY A 200 -14.02 1.53 -17.61
N LYS A 201 -14.01 0.20 -17.36
CA LYS A 201 -14.18 -0.81 -18.42
C LYS A 201 -15.57 -0.78 -19.07
N LEU A 202 -16.59 -0.39 -18.31
CA LEU A 202 -17.96 -0.19 -18.81
C LEU A 202 -18.18 1.19 -19.46
N GLY A 203 -17.17 2.06 -19.50
CA GLY A 203 -17.25 3.41 -20.08
C GLY A 203 -18.08 4.39 -19.24
N LEU A 204 -18.33 4.09 -17.96
CA LEU A 204 -19.17 4.88 -17.06
C LEU A 204 -18.39 5.93 -16.24
N SER A 205 -17.06 5.93 -16.29
CA SER A 205 -16.20 6.80 -15.45
C SER A 205 -14.96 7.29 -16.21
N GLU A 206 -14.67 8.59 -16.09
CA GLU A 206 -13.36 9.17 -16.39
C GLU A 206 -12.57 9.30 -15.09
N THR A 207 -11.55 8.46 -14.91
CA THR A 207 -10.75 8.44 -13.69
C THR A 207 -9.85 9.68 -13.62
N LYS A 208 -10.24 10.70 -12.85
CA LYS A 208 -9.41 11.91 -12.64
C LYS A 208 -8.40 11.68 -11.53
N PHE A 209 -7.13 11.55 -11.88
CA PHE A 209 -6.04 11.50 -10.92
C PHE A 209 -5.90 12.85 -10.20
N VAL A 210 -6.22 12.89 -8.90
CA VAL A 210 -6.07 14.09 -8.07
C VAL A 210 -4.68 14.10 -7.46
N VAL A 211 -3.84 15.04 -7.88
CA VAL A 211 -2.51 15.27 -7.29
C VAL A 211 -2.69 15.69 -5.84
N THR A 212 -2.09 14.95 -4.91
CA THR A 212 -2.10 15.29 -3.50
C THR A 212 -0.96 16.28 -3.19
N PRO A 213 -1.21 17.30 -2.36
CA PRO A 213 -0.15 18.21 -1.94
C PRO A 213 0.86 17.44 -1.05
N LYS A 214 2.15 17.57 -1.37
CA LYS A 214 3.26 16.94 -0.64
C LYS A 214 3.85 17.84 0.46
N VAL A 215 3.08 18.81 0.95
CA VAL A 215 3.55 19.75 1.97
C VAL A 215 3.51 19.08 3.33
N VAL A 216 4.68 18.91 3.95
CA VAL A 216 4.82 18.35 5.30
C VAL A 216 5.04 19.50 6.27
N THR A 217 4.13 19.68 7.22
CA THR A 217 4.32 20.61 8.33
C THR A 217 5.11 19.94 9.46
N GLU A 218 5.80 20.73 10.28
CA GLU A 218 6.70 20.23 11.31
C GLU A 218 5.98 19.39 12.40
N ASP A 219 4.71 19.70 12.66
CA ASP A 219 3.85 18.93 13.55
C ASP A 219 3.44 17.56 12.96
N VAL A 220 3.31 17.48 11.63
CA VAL A 220 3.02 16.24 10.89
C VAL A 220 4.25 15.33 10.87
N LEU A 221 5.47 15.90 10.77
CA LEU A 221 6.72 15.14 10.81
C LEU A 221 6.95 14.51 12.20
N LYS A 222 6.76 15.26 13.28
CA LYS A 222 6.91 14.73 14.66
C LYS A 222 5.98 13.54 14.93
N ARG A 223 4.74 13.58 14.43
CA ARG A 223 3.79 12.46 14.57
C ARG A 223 4.23 11.24 13.77
N TYR A 224 4.78 11.44 12.58
CA TYR A 224 5.32 10.37 11.75
C TYR A 224 6.51 9.67 12.43
N GLU A 225 7.45 10.43 13.00
CA GLU A 225 8.58 9.88 13.77
C GLU A 225 8.12 9.08 15.00
N GLN A 226 6.99 9.47 15.61
CA GLN A 226 6.37 8.73 16.72
C GLN A 226 5.52 7.52 16.26
N GLU A 227 5.45 7.28 14.96
CA GLU A 227 4.60 6.27 14.29
C GLU A 227 3.10 6.42 14.65
N VAL A 228 2.64 7.67 14.82
CA VAL A 228 1.24 8.01 15.10
C VAL A 228 0.52 8.38 13.81
N MET A 229 -0.62 7.73 13.56
CA MET A 229 -1.39 7.94 12.33
C MET A 229 -2.17 9.25 12.33
N GLU A 230 -2.29 9.84 11.14
CA GLU A 230 -3.08 11.04 10.90
C GLU A 230 -4.36 10.72 10.13
N PHE A 231 -5.50 11.11 10.70
CA PHE A 231 -6.81 10.95 10.09
C PHE A 231 -7.31 12.32 9.64
N GLY A 232 -6.58 12.94 8.70
CA GLY A 232 -6.89 14.26 8.19
C GLY A 232 -8.04 14.29 7.18
N SER A 233 -8.96 15.25 7.36
CA SER A 233 -10.15 15.60 6.55
C SER A 233 -11.27 14.55 6.46
N SER A 234 -12.52 14.97 6.62
CA SER A 234 -13.70 14.10 6.52
C SER A 234 -13.84 13.52 5.11
N THR A 235 -13.55 12.25 4.94
CA THR A 235 -13.73 11.51 3.69
C THR A 235 -14.68 10.33 3.88
N ILE A 236 -15.27 9.85 2.78
CA ILE A 236 -16.11 8.64 2.77
C ILE A 236 -15.30 7.45 3.27
N MET A 237 -14.03 7.33 2.88
CA MET A 237 -13.13 6.25 3.33
C MET A 237 -12.94 6.25 4.84
N ILE A 238 -12.69 7.41 5.47
CA ILE A 238 -12.56 7.50 6.93
C ILE A 238 -13.89 7.18 7.62
N THR A 239 -15.02 7.56 7.01
CA THR A 239 -16.35 7.22 7.54
C THR A 239 -16.56 5.70 7.53
N ILE A 240 -16.20 5.00 6.44
CA ILE A 240 -16.28 3.53 6.35
C ILE A 240 -15.37 2.84 7.38
N ILE A 241 -14.14 3.34 7.56
CA ILE A 241 -13.22 2.78 8.55
C ILE A 241 -13.77 2.98 9.96
N ALA A 242 -14.29 4.17 10.26
CA ALA A 242 -14.87 4.49 11.57
C ALA A 242 -16.16 3.69 11.84
N THR A 243 -17.04 3.51 10.86
CA THR A 243 -18.24 2.66 11.02
C THR A 243 -17.87 1.21 11.26
N LEU A 244 -16.94 0.64 10.49
CA LEU A 244 -16.49 -0.74 10.68
C LEU A 244 -15.81 -0.94 12.04
N ALA A 245 -14.98 0.01 12.47
CA ALA A 245 -14.37 -0.04 13.80
C ALA A 245 -15.45 0.00 14.91
N LEU A 246 -16.43 0.89 14.81
CA LEU A 246 -17.53 0.95 15.79
C LEU A 246 -18.42 -0.29 15.75
N LEU A 247 -18.68 -0.86 14.57
CA LEU A 247 -19.45 -2.09 14.42
C LEU A 247 -18.78 -3.25 15.14
N ASN A 248 -17.46 -3.44 14.95
CA ASN A 248 -16.69 -4.49 15.64
C ASN A 248 -16.63 -4.26 17.17
N LEU A 249 -16.64 -3.00 17.61
CA LEU A 249 -16.69 -2.68 19.03
C LEU A 249 -18.07 -3.01 19.63
N PHE A 250 -19.14 -2.67 18.90
CA PHE A 250 -20.52 -2.96 19.32
C PHE A 250 -20.81 -4.47 19.29
N SER A 251 -20.29 -5.21 18.31
CA SER A 251 -20.42 -6.66 18.25
C SER A 251 -19.73 -7.33 19.43
N LEU A 252 -18.52 -6.88 19.79
CA LEU A 252 -17.80 -7.40 20.95
C LEU A 252 -18.58 -7.14 22.26
N ILE A 253 -19.07 -5.92 22.46
CA ILE A 253 -19.88 -5.57 23.65
C ILE A 253 -21.18 -6.39 23.68
N GLY A 254 -21.85 -6.52 22.55
CA GLY A 254 -23.07 -7.32 22.41
C GLY A 254 -22.84 -8.80 22.69
N GLY A 255 -21.76 -9.38 22.14
CA GLY A 255 -21.34 -10.76 22.36
C GLY A 255 -21.00 -11.03 23.82
N MET A 256 -20.23 -10.13 24.46
CA MET A 256 -19.93 -10.23 25.89
C MET A 256 -21.19 -10.14 26.76
N LYS A 257 -22.11 -9.21 26.44
CA LYS A 257 -23.39 -9.09 27.16
C LYS A 257 -24.22 -10.37 27.03
N LYS A 258 -24.27 -10.96 25.84
CA LYS A 258 -24.97 -12.23 25.59
C LYS A 258 -24.37 -13.35 26.43
N ILE A 259 -23.05 -13.51 26.44
CA ILE A 259 -22.35 -14.52 27.25
C ILE A 259 -22.66 -14.37 28.74
N VAL A 260 -22.64 -13.13 29.27
CA VAL A 260 -22.93 -12.85 30.69
C VAL A 260 -24.39 -13.15 31.05
N MET A 261 -25.33 -12.83 30.16
CA MET A 261 -26.76 -13.01 30.41
C MET A 261 -27.24 -14.45 30.23
N GLU A 262 -26.70 -15.19 29.25
CA GLU A 262 -27.21 -16.50 28.88
C GLU A 262 -26.53 -17.67 29.59
N LEU A 263 -25.37 -17.50 30.23
CA LEU A 263 -24.69 -18.44 31.16
C LEU A 263 -24.81 -19.96 30.85
N GLU A 264 -24.99 -20.32 29.59
CA GLU A 264 -25.01 -21.70 29.11
C GLU A 264 -23.61 -22.04 28.58
N PHE A 265 -22.93 -22.95 29.27
CA PHE A 265 -21.57 -23.40 28.92
C PHE A 265 -21.44 -23.94 27.49
N LYS A 266 -22.55 -24.38 26.86
CA LYS A 266 -22.57 -24.91 25.49
C LYS A 266 -22.42 -23.82 24.41
N ALA A 267 -22.81 -22.58 24.72
CA ALA A 267 -22.64 -21.44 23.81
C ALA A 267 -21.18 -20.93 23.79
N LEU A 268 -20.44 -21.11 24.89
CA LEU A 268 -19.05 -20.65 25.00
C LEU A 268 -18.15 -21.30 23.94
N ASP A 269 -18.23 -22.62 23.76
CA ASP A 269 -17.38 -23.34 22.80
C ASP A 269 -17.55 -22.85 21.35
N GLN A 270 -18.76 -22.40 20.98
CA GLN A 270 -19.03 -21.88 19.64
C GLN A 270 -18.64 -20.39 19.50
N LEU A 271 -18.70 -19.63 20.59
CA LEU A 271 -18.49 -18.17 20.57
C LEU A 271 -17.02 -17.77 20.83
N ILE A 272 -16.19 -18.62 21.42
CA ILE A 272 -14.79 -18.28 21.77
C ILE A 272 -13.99 -17.78 20.56
N VAL A 273 -14.05 -18.46 19.42
CA VAL A 273 -13.29 -18.06 18.22
C VAL A 273 -13.79 -16.73 17.67
N GLN A 274 -15.10 -16.50 17.69
CA GLN A 274 -15.70 -15.24 17.24
C GLN A 274 -15.30 -14.08 18.15
N VAL A 275 -15.33 -14.28 19.47
CA VAL A 275 -14.90 -13.27 20.46
C VAL A 275 -13.40 -12.97 20.29
N ILE A 276 -12.55 -13.98 20.07
CA ILE A 276 -11.11 -13.77 19.82
C ILE A 276 -10.89 -12.98 18.54
N LEU A 277 -11.60 -13.30 17.46
CA LEU A 277 -11.48 -12.58 16.18
C LEU A 277 -11.94 -11.13 16.31
N ASP A 278 -13.08 -10.89 16.95
CA ASP A 278 -13.59 -9.54 17.21
C ASP A 278 -12.63 -8.75 18.11
N LEU A 279 -12.07 -9.38 19.15
CA LEU A 279 -11.05 -8.76 19.99
C LEU A 279 -9.81 -8.37 19.19
N LEU A 280 -9.31 -9.25 18.30
CA LEU A 280 -8.17 -8.94 17.43
C LEU A 280 -8.49 -7.76 16.48
N LEU A 281 -9.69 -7.69 15.92
CA LEU A 281 -10.12 -6.59 15.06
C LEU A 281 -10.22 -5.27 15.84
N VAL A 282 -10.74 -5.29 17.07
CA VAL A 282 -10.77 -4.12 17.96
C VAL A 282 -9.34 -3.68 18.30
N MET A 283 -8.44 -4.62 18.62
CA MET A 283 -7.03 -4.34 18.91
C MET A 283 -6.29 -3.69 17.73
N ILE A 284 -6.54 -4.17 16.50
CA ILE A 284 -5.98 -3.56 15.28
C ILE A 284 -6.47 -2.12 15.13
N ASN A 285 -7.73 -1.84 15.46
CA ASN A 285 -8.36 -0.53 15.30
C ASN A 285 -8.16 0.43 16.49
N ILE A 286 -7.36 0.09 17.52
CA ILE A 286 -7.11 0.96 18.70
C ILE A 286 -6.82 2.42 18.33
N PRO A 287 -5.90 2.74 17.40
CA PRO A 287 -5.61 4.14 17.10
C PRO A 287 -6.76 4.88 16.42
N ILE A 288 -7.70 4.17 15.79
CA ILE A 288 -8.92 4.78 15.24
C ILE A 288 -9.83 5.19 16.40
N TYR A 289 -10.03 4.34 17.41
CA TYR A 289 -10.80 4.72 18.60
C TYR A 289 -10.15 5.87 19.37
N GLN A 290 -8.81 5.86 19.50
CA GLN A 290 -8.07 6.99 20.06
C GLN A 290 -8.31 8.27 19.26
N ALA A 291 -8.27 8.19 17.92
CA ALA A 291 -8.54 9.33 17.04
C ALA A 291 -10.00 9.80 17.03
N LEU A 292 -10.97 8.93 17.36
CA LEU A 292 -12.39 9.25 17.45
C LEU A 292 -12.75 9.92 18.79
N PHE A 293 -12.29 9.33 19.90
CA PHE A 293 -12.77 9.66 21.25
C PHE A 293 -11.79 10.45 22.11
N ILE A 294 -10.50 10.11 22.06
CA ILE A 294 -9.51 10.56 23.07
C ILE A 294 -8.69 11.76 22.56
N ARG A 295 -8.38 11.78 21.27
CA ARG A 295 -7.41 12.72 20.71
C ARG A 295 -8.00 14.11 20.51
N ASN A 296 -7.22 15.14 20.89
CA ASN A 296 -7.58 16.56 20.74
C ASN A 296 -6.64 17.33 19.79
N ASP A 297 -5.77 16.63 19.04
CA ASP A 297 -4.84 17.23 18.08
C ASP A 297 -5.48 17.43 16.69
N LYS A 298 -4.72 18.05 15.76
CA LYS A 298 -5.14 18.26 14.36
C LYS A 298 -5.30 16.97 13.55
N GLY A 299 -4.83 15.82 14.05
CA GLY A 299 -5.00 14.52 13.42
C GLY A 299 -6.32 13.82 13.80
N ARG A 300 -7.09 14.36 14.75
CA ARG A 300 -8.38 13.81 15.18
C ARG A 300 -9.34 13.63 14.01
N ILE A 301 -10.13 12.55 14.05
CA ILE A 301 -11.25 12.37 13.12
C ILE A 301 -12.34 13.42 13.43
N PRO A 302 -12.87 14.13 12.42
CA PRO A 302 -13.91 15.13 12.64
C PRO A 302 -15.15 14.57 13.35
N SER A 303 -15.72 15.32 14.30
CA SER A 303 -16.89 14.89 15.08
C SER A 303 -18.13 14.59 14.22
N SER A 304 -18.24 15.22 13.05
CA SER A 304 -19.29 14.93 12.07
C SER A 304 -19.21 13.50 11.54
N VAL A 305 -18.00 12.97 11.34
CA VAL A 305 -17.78 11.58 10.93
C VAL A 305 -18.09 10.63 12.07
N LEU A 306 -17.72 10.96 13.31
CA LEU A 306 -18.05 10.18 14.48
C LEU A 306 -19.58 9.99 14.62
N PHE A 307 -20.35 11.09 14.55
CA PHE A 307 -21.81 11.03 14.67
C PHE A 307 -22.43 10.15 13.57
N LYS A 308 -22.05 10.38 12.31
CA LYS A 308 -22.51 9.54 11.18
C LYS A 308 -22.16 8.07 11.40
N SER A 309 -20.95 7.80 11.90
CA SER A 309 -20.46 6.44 12.06
C SER A 309 -21.17 5.69 13.19
N ILE A 310 -21.46 6.37 14.30
CA ILE A 310 -22.27 5.81 15.40
C ILE A 310 -23.67 5.48 14.91
N VAL A 311 -24.33 6.40 14.20
CA VAL A 311 -25.70 6.17 13.68
C VAL A 311 -25.72 4.95 12.76
N LEU A 312 -24.79 4.87 11.80
CA LEU A 312 -24.71 3.75 10.86
C LEU A 312 -24.39 2.42 11.55
N ALA A 313 -23.43 2.41 12.49
CA ALA A 313 -23.07 1.19 13.22
C ALA A 313 -24.21 0.70 14.13
N SER A 314 -24.89 1.61 14.83
CA SER A 314 -26.05 1.28 15.66
C SER A 314 -27.21 0.74 14.83
N LEU A 315 -27.51 1.36 13.68
CA LEU A 315 -28.55 0.85 12.76
C LEU A 315 -28.22 -0.56 12.28
N ALA A 316 -26.96 -0.83 11.91
CA ALA A 316 -26.53 -2.17 11.49
C ALA A 316 -26.67 -3.21 12.62
N CYS A 317 -26.38 -2.84 13.88
CA CYS A 317 -26.55 -3.74 15.03
C CYS A 317 -28.02 -4.01 15.39
N LEU A 318 -28.92 -3.08 15.05
CA LEU A 318 -30.35 -3.19 15.32
C LEU A 318 -31.11 -3.90 14.21
N MET A 319 -30.51 -4.13 13.03
CA MET A 319 -31.15 -4.90 11.98
C MET A 319 -31.27 -6.36 12.43
N PRO A 320 -32.49 -6.91 12.53
CA PRO A 320 -32.65 -8.32 12.83
C PRO A 320 -32.03 -9.14 11.70
N ILE A 321 -31.22 -10.14 12.08
CA ILE A 321 -30.73 -11.16 11.15
C ILE A 321 -31.96 -12.00 10.79
N ILE A 322 -32.57 -11.69 9.64
CA ILE A 322 -33.69 -12.43 9.03
C ILE A 322 -33.17 -13.70 8.37
#